data_AF-A0A534C7D1-F1
#
_entry.id   AF-A0A534C7D1-F1
#
_cell.length_a   1.000
_cell.length_b   1.000
_cell.length_c   1.000
_cell.angle_alpha   90.00
_cell.angle_beta   90.00
_cell.angle_gamma   90.00
#
_symmetry.space_group_name_H-M   'P 1'
#
loop_
_entity.id
_entity.type
_entity.pdbx_description
1 polymer ?
#
loop_
_entity_poly.entity_id
_entity_poly.type
_entity_poly.pdbx_seq_one_letter_code
_entity_poly.pdbx_strand_id
1 'polypeptide(L)'
;MHSPRSERKETELVSVKWNYFRLATLIGGCVILITLLGAYALACSYVYLLPSLPTTAAMRNVELQVPLRVYTRSGALIAQIGEQRRIPVGYDQIPDLVKHAFLAAEDERFFEHHGIDYLGVVRAVLIDVLAGDKTQGASTITMQAARNMFLTLDKTYRRKLQETFVTYRMEHEFTKQEIFGLYLNVIFFGQRAYGVAAAAEAFFGKSLDRLDVAEAATLAGVPKAPSRYNPIVDPEAASNRRAYVLRRMRELGYIDAATAEAANKEPMQARAHAPLFDVEAPYVAEMARLELRQRYGPSVETAGYRVYTTIDGRLQAAANRAVRVGLIEYDRRHGWRGPAGHVELPAHGEPDYDDLVDEYSAIGNLSPAVVVSVAEKSARAYVKSLGTVQIDWDGLSWAHRQQRNETPGPPPKDASQVLSRGDVVYVVADAAGHAQLAQIPEAQSALVALDPNDGSIGALVGGFDYFTNKYNR
;
A
#
# COMPACT_ATOMS: atom_id res chain seq x y z
N MET A 1 -78.86 -31.94 49.68
CA MET A 1 -77.89 -30.82 49.61
C MET A 1 -76.59 -31.33 48.97
N HIS A 2 -76.40 -31.12 47.67
CA HIS A 2 -75.13 -31.36 46.98
C HIS A 2 -74.71 -30.06 46.30
N SER A 3 -73.45 -29.69 46.52
CA SER A 3 -72.92 -28.33 46.45
C SER A 3 -72.50 -27.94 45.03
N PRO A 4 -72.90 -26.77 44.50
CA PRO A 4 -72.55 -26.28 43.15
C PRO A 4 -71.10 -25.77 43.02
N ARG A 5 -70.18 -26.21 43.89
CA ARG A 5 -68.78 -25.74 43.92
C ARG A 5 -67.83 -26.57 43.04
N SER A 6 -68.17 -27.79 42.61
CA SER A 6 -67.29 -28.61 41.76
C SER A 6 -67.35 -28.24 40.27
N GLU A 7 -68.52 -27.88 39.75
CA GLU A 7 -68.68 -27.50 38.33
C GLU A 7 -68.00 -26.16 37.96
N ARG A 8 -67.86 -25.23 38.92
CA ARG A 8 -67.15 -23.95 38.70
C ARG A 8 -65.63 -24.11 38.53
N LYS A 9 -65.02 -25.13 39.16
CA LYS A 9 -63.56 -25.34 39.04
C LYS A 9 -63.16 -25.98 37.70
N GLU A 10 -63.99 -26.85 37.14
CA GLU A 10 -63.74 -27.42 35.81
C GLU A 10 -63.93 -26.38 34.69
N THR A 11 -64.91 -25.49 34.80
CA THR A 11 -65.11 -24.39 33.84
C THR A 11 -64.01 -23.33 33.90
N GLU A 12 -63.42 -23.06 35.07
CA GLU A 12 -62.24 -22.18 35.20
C GLU A 12 -60.97 -22.81 34.60
N LEU A 13 -60.71 -24.10 34.82
CA LEU A 13 -59.54 -24.78 34.24
C LEU A 13 -59.59 -24.89 32.70
N VAL A 14 -60.80 -25.08 32.13
CA VAL A 14 -61.02 -25.11 30.68
C VAL A 14 -60.86 -23.71 30.07
N SER A 15 -61.37 -22.65 30.73
CA SER A 15 -61.24 -21.28 30.23
C SER A 15 -59.79 -20.77 30.27
N VAL A 16 -59.02 -21.17 31.29
CA VAL A 16 -57.59 -20.85 31.41
C VAL A 16 -56.77 -21.55 30.31
N LYS A 17 -56.98 -22.86 30.07
CA LYS A 17 -56.32 -23.59 28.97
C LYS A 17 -56.70 -23.04 27.59
N TRP A 18 -57.94 -22.61 27.41
CA TRP A 18 -58.43 -21.98 26.18
C TRP A 18 -57.82 -20.60 25.94
N ASN A 19 -57.57 -19.82 26.99
CA ASN A 19 -56.87 -18.53 26.91
C ASN A 19 -55.38 -18.69 26.58
N TYR A 20 -54.69 -19.71 27.10
CA TYR A 20 -53.32 -20.03 26.69
C TYR A 20 -53.23 -20.50 25.24
N PHE A 21 -54.21 -21.29 24.77
CA PHE A 21 -54.30 -21.72 23.37
C PHE A 21 -54.56 -20.53 22.42
N ARG A 22 -55.46 -19.62 22.78
CA ARG A 22 -55.71 -18.36 22.05
C ARG A 22 -54.49 -17.43 22.05
N LEU A 23 -53.76 -17.34 23.15
CA LEU A 23 -52.54 -16.55 23.24
C LEU A 23 -51.43 -17.15 22.36
N ALA A 24 -51.26 -18.47 22.37
CA ALA A 24 -50.29 -19.17 21.53
C ALA A 24 -50.61 -19.04 20.04
N THR A 25 -51.88 -19.14 19.63
CA THR A 25 -52.27 -18.94 18.22
C THR A 25 -52.15 -17.48 17.79
N LEU A 26 -52.42 -16.52 18.69
CA LEU A 26 -52.22 -15.10 18.42
C LEU A 26 -50.73 -14.76 18.28
N ILE A 27 -49.87 -15.28 19.16
CA ILE A 27 -48.41 -15.16 19.06
C ILE A 27 -47.92 -15.82 17.76
N GLY A 28 -48.38 -17.03 17.46
CA GLY A 28 -48.03 -17.73 16.21
C GLY A 28 -48.45 -16.94 14.97
N GLY A 29 -49.67 -16.37 14.97
CA GLY A 29 -50.16 -15.50 13.91
C GLY A 29 -49.34 -14.21 13.75
N CYS A 30 -48.96 -13.58 14.86
CA CYS A 30 -48.07 -12.41 14.85
C CYS A 30 -46.68 -12.75 14.29
N VAL A 31 -46.09 -13.89 14.66
CA VAL A 31 -44.78 -14.33 14.14
C VAL A 31 -44.85 -14.60 12.63
N ILE A 32 -45.91 -15.26 12.16
CA ILE A 32 -46.14 -15.50 10.73
C ILE A 32 -46.33 -14.18 9.98
N LEU A 33 -47.10 -13.24 10.53
CA LEU A 33 -47.31 -11.94 9.91
C LEU A 33 -46.00 -11.13 9.83
N ILE A 34 -45.21 -11.11 10.90
CA ILE A 34 -43.91 -10.42 10.93
C ILE A 34 -42.94 -11.03 9.94
N THR A 35 -42.88 -12.36 9.84
CA THR A 35 -42.00 -13.05 8.88
C THR A 35 -42.43 -12.79 7.44
N LEU A 36 -43.73 -12.81 7.13
CA LEU A 36 -44.24 -12.47 5.81
C LEU A 36 -43.99 -11.00 5.45
N LEU A 37 -44.20 -10.08 6.38
CA LEU A 37 -43.89 -8.66 6.19
C LEU A 37 -42.39 -8.44 5.99
N GLY A 38 -41.55 -9.16 6.73
CA GLY A 38 -40.09 -9.13 6.56
C GLY A 38 -39.65 -9.67 5.19
N ALA A 39 -40.22 -10.80 4.76
CA ALA A 39 -39.95 -11.38 3.44
C ALA A 39 -40.41 -10.45 2.31
N TYR A 40 -41.60 -9.83 2.45
CA TYR A 40 -42.11 -8.84 1.51
C TYR A 40 -41.20 -7.61 1.44
N ALA A 41 -40.80 -7.05 2.59
CA ALA A 41 -39.88 -5.93 2.66
C ALA A 41 -38.52 -6.27 2.01
N LEU A 42 -37.99 -7.48 2.24
CA LEU A 42 -36.77 -7.96 1.61
C LEU A 42 -36.93 -8.08 0.09
N ALA A 43 -38.03 -8.65 -0.40
CA ALA A 43 -38.31 -8.76 -1.83
C ALA A 43 -38.44 -7.38 -2.51
N CYS A 44 -39.19 -6.45 -1.90
CA CYS A 44 -39.28 -5.07 -2.38
C CYS A 44 -37.91 -4.39 -2.41
N SER A 45 -37.09 -4.59 -1.38
CA SER A 45 -35.73 -4.04 -1.32
C SER A 45 -34.81 -4.61 -2.41
N TYR A 46 -34.95 -5.90 -2.72
CA TYR A 46 -34.19 -6.55 -3.80
C TYR A 46 -34.58 -5.98 -5.17
N VAL A 47 -35.89 -5.88 -5.46
CA VAL A 47 -36.38 -5.31 -6.72
C VAL A 47 -35.97 -3.84 -6.87
N TYR A 48 -36.05 -3.06 -5.78
CA TYR A 48 -35.63 -1.66 -5.77
C TYR A 48 -34.12 -1.51 -6.04
N LEU A 49 -33.30 -2.41 -5.49
CA LEU A 49 -31.84 -2.36 -5.67
C LEU A 49 -31.36 -3.06 -6.93
N LEU A 50 -32.17 -3.91 -7.56
CA LEU A 50 -31.79 -4.73 -8.72
C LEU A 50 -31.08 -3.94 -9.82
N PRO A 51 -31.55 -2.73 -10.23
CA PRO A 51 -30.87 -1.94 -11.26
C PRO A 51 -29.48 -1.43 -10.84
N SER A 52 -29.20 -1.36 -9.54
CA SER A 52 -27.93 -0.91 -8.98
C SER A 52 -26.96 -2.05 -8.63
N LEU A 53 -27.38 -3.31 -8.79
CA LEU A 53 -26.53 -4.46 -8.53
C LEU A 53 -25.73 -4.84 -9.80
N PRO A 54 -24.49 -5.35 -9.67
CA PRO A 54 -23.72 -5.79 -10.82
C PRO A 54 -24.40 -6.97 -11.52
N THR A 55 -24.35 -6.99 -12.85
CA THR A 55 -24.81 -8.14 -13.65
C THR A 55 -23.84 -9.31 -13.51
N THR A 56 -24.31 -10.54 -13.74
CA THR A 56 -23.45 -11.74 -13.69
C THR A 56 -22.32 -11.68 -14.71
N ALA A 57 -22.60 -11.19 -15.92
CA ALA A 57 -21.58 -10.92 -16.94
C ALA A 57 -20.55 -9.89 -16.47
N ALA A 58 -20.96 -8.83 -15.79
CA ALA A 58 -20.04 -7.85 -15.22
C ALA A 58 -19.19 -8.46 -14.10
N MET A 59 -19.74 -9.36 -13.27
CA MET A 59 -18.98 -10.04 -12.21
C MET A 59 -17.91 -10.98 -12.76
N ARG A 60 -18.23 -11.77 -13.79
CA ARG A 60 -17.27 -12.71 -14.40
C ARG A 60 -16.15 -12.01 -15.14
N ASN A 61 -16.43 -10.82 -15.69
CA ASN A 61 -15.48 -10.02 -16.45
C ASN A 61 -14.88 -8.87 -15.62
N VAL A 62 -14.85 -8.98 -14.28
CA VAL A 62 -14.18 -7.97 -13.47
C VAL A 62 -12.68 -8.03 -13.73
N GLU A 63 -12.19 -7.02 -14.44
CA GLU A 63 -10.77 -6.79 -14.56
C GLU A 63 -10.25 -6.16 -13.27
N LEU A 64 -9.37 -6.89 -12.60
CA LEU A 64 -8.63 -6.35 -11.48
C LEU A 64 -7.75 -5.20 -11.99
N GLN A 65 -7.81 -4.04 -11.34
CA GLN A 65 -6.92 -2.94 -11.66
C GLN A 65 -5.47 -3.34 -11.36
N VAL A 66 -4.69 -3.52 -12.42
CA VAL A 66 -3.27 -3.87 -12.38
C VAL A 66 -2.49 -2.71 -13.00
N PRO A 67 -1.43 -2.22 -12.34
CA PRO A 67 -0.69 -1.07 -12.85
C PRO A 67 0.03 -1.42 -14.16
N LEU A 68 0.14 -0.42 -15.03
CA LEU A 68 1.00 -0.42 -16.21
C LEU A 68 2.46 -0.63 -15.79
N ARG A 69 3.18 -1.53 -16.47
CA ARG A 69 4.62 -1.75 -16.25
C ARG A 69 5.40 -1.44 -17.52
N VAL A 70 6.44 -0.62 -17.38
CA VAL A 70 7.32 -0.22 -18.48
C VAL A 70 8.68 -0.87 -18.27
N TYR A 71 9.20 -1.52 -19.30
CA TYR A 71 10.43 -2.30 -19.29
C TYR A 71 11.40 -1.79 -20.36
N THR A 72 12.69 -2.03 -20.15
CA THR A 72 13.71 -1.92 -21.19
C THR A 72 13.55 -3.00 -22.25
N ARG A 73 14.30 -2.89 -23.34
CA ARG A 73 14.38 -3.93 -24.38
C ARG A 73 14.84 -5.28 -23.83
N SER A 74 15.65 -5.29 -22.78
CA SER A 74 16.14 -6.50 -22.11
C SER A 74 15.21 -7.04 -21.01
N GLY A 75 14.06 -6.40 -20.79
CA GLY A 75 13.07 -6.81 -19.78
C GLY A 75 13.31 -6.29 -18.36
N ALA A 76 14.23 -5.34 -18.17
CA ALA A 76 14.48 -4.70 -16.87
C ALA A 76 13.38 -3.67 -16.57
N LEU A 77 12.87 -3.60 -15.34
CA LEU A 77 11.75 -2.73 -14.97
C LEU A 77 12.21 -1.26 -14.89
N ILE A 78 11.57 -0.39 -15.67
CA ILE A 78 11.79 1.06 -15.66
C ILE A 78 10.82 1.75 -14.70
N ALA A 79 9.53 1.41 -14.79
CA ALA A 79 8.48 2.07 -14.03
C ALA A 79 7.24 1.20 -13.85
N GLN A 80 6.53 1.44 -12.75
CA GLN A 80 5.19 0.92 -12.51
C GLN A 80 4.24 2.10 -12.26
N ILE A 81 3.20 2.20 -13.11
CA ILE A 81 2.30 3.35 -13.20
C ILE A 81 0.87 2.87 -12.93
N GLY A 82 0.22 3.47 -11.94
CA GLY A 82 -1.14 3.14 -11.55
C GLY A 82 -1.36 3.39 -10.06
N GLU A 83 -2.55 3.84 -9.67
CA GLU A 83 -2.87 4.19 -8.28
C GLU A 83 -2.75 3.01 -7.32
N GLN A 84 -3.10 1.81 -7.79
CA GLN A 84 -3.10 0.57 -7.00
C GLN A 84 -1.92 -0.31 -7.40
N ARG A 85 -1.17 -0.81 -6.42
CA ARG A 85 -0.21 -1.90 -6.60
C ARG A 85 -0.95 -3.22 -6.44
N ARG A 86 -0.98 -4.03 -7.50
CA ARG A 86 -1.62 -5.35 -7.51
C ARG A 86 -0.79 -6.36 -8.28
N ILE A 87 -0.68 -7.55 -7.72
CA ILE A 87 -0.05 -8.72 -8.34
C ILE A 87 -1.10 -9.84 -8.29
N PRO A 88 -1.89 -10.03 -9.36
CA PRO A 88 -2.89 -11.08 -9.39
C PRO A 88 -2.25 -12.46 -9.25
N VAL A 89 -2.79 -13.28 -8.37
CA VAL A 89 -2.39 -14.68 -8.17
C VAL A 89 -3.62 -15.58 -8.19
N GLY A 90 -3.52 -16.74 -8.84
CA GLY A 90 -4.56 -17.77 -8.80
C GLY A 90 -4.64 -18.43 -7.43
N TYR A 91 -5.80 -18.97 -7.05
CA TYR A 91 -6.00 -19.65 -5.76
C TYR A 91 -4.95 -20.75 -5.50
N ASP A 92 -4.61 -21.52 -6.52
CA ASP A 92 -3.65 -22.63 -6.44
C ASP A 92 -2.19 -22.16 -6.26
N GLN A 93 -1.90 -20.91 -6.61
CA GLN A 93 -0.57 -20.31 -6.42
C GLN A 93 -0.37 -19.76 -5.01
N ILE A 94 -1.44 -19.67 -4.22
CA ILE A 94 -1.39 -19.19 -2.84
C ILE A 94 -0.98 -20.37 -1.94
N PRO A 95 0.11 -20.28 -1.16
CA PRO A 95 0.51 -21.35 -0.25
C PRO A 95 -0.55 -21.60 0.84
N ASP A 96 -0.71 -22.86 1.24
CA ASP A 96 -1.71 -23.23 2.25
C ASP A 96 -1.47 -22.54 3.60
N LEU A 97 -0.21 -22.28 3.95
CA LEU A 97 0.15 -21.45 5.11
C LEU A 97 -0.54 -20.09 5.09
N VAL A 98 -0.52 -19.41 3.94
CA VAL A 98 -1.16 -18.10 3.75
C VAL A 98 -2.67 -18.27 3.80
N LYS A 99 -3.24 -19.28 3.12
CA LYS A 99 -4.69 -19.55 3.17
C LYS A 99 -5.17 -19.73 4.61
N HIS A 100 -4.48 -20.59 5.38
CA HIS A 100 -4.79 -20.89 6.78
C HIS A 100 -4.68 -19.66 7.69
N ALA A 101 -3.67 -18.80 7.47
CA ALA A 101 -3.53 -17.58 8.25
C ALA A 101 -4.75 -16.64 8.08
N PHE A 102 -5.21 -16.43 6.84
CA PHE A 102 -6.39 -15.60 6.57
C PHE A 102 -7.70 -16.23 7.06
N LEU A 103 -7.88 -17.54 6.89
CA LEU A 103 -9.04 -18.25 7.45
C LEU A 103 -9.08 -18.13 8.98
N ALA A 104 -7.94 -18.30 9.65
CA ALA A 104 -7.85 -18.18 11.11
C ALA A 104 -8.10 -16.76 11.63
N ALA A 105 -7.70 -15.74 10.85
CA ALA A 105 -7.80 -14.34 11.23
C ALA A 105 -9.19 -13.73 10.99
N GLU A 106 -9.85 -14.13 9.90
CA GLU A 106 -11.03 -13.45 9.38
C GLU A 106 -12.30 -14.32 9.44
N ASP A 107 -12.23 -15.58 8.98
CA ASP A 107 -13.44 -16.41 8.80
C ASP A 107 -13.09 -17.91 8.82
N GLU A 108 -13.18 -18.53 10.01
CA GLU A 108 -12.78 -19.93 10.23
C GLU A 108 -13.70 -20.94 9.51
N ARG A 109 -14.95 -20.55 9.21
CA ARG A 109 -15.99 -21.41 8.60
C ARG A 109 -16.32 -21.00 7.18
N PHE A 110 -15.43 -20.25 6.53
CA PHE A 110 -15.65 -19.70 5.20
C PHE A 110 -16.15 -20.73 4.16
N PHE A 111 -15.61 -21.95 4.21
CA PHE A 111 -15.97 -23.04 3.30
C PHE A 111 -17.27 -23.76 3.67
N GLU A 112 -17.81 -23.53 4.87
CA GLU A 112 -19.00 -24.21 5.39
C GLU A 112 -20.29 -23.41 5.16
N HIS A 113 -20.22 -22.06 5.15
CA HIS A 113 -21.40 -21.21 5.01
C HIS A 113 -21.56 -20.67 3.58
N HIS A 114 -22.77 -20.24 3.19
CA HIS A 114 -23.07 -19.68 1.87
C HIS A 114 -23.05 -18.14 1.87
N GLY A 115 -21.87 -17.57 2.10
CA GLY A 115 -21.62 -16.12 2.06
C GLY A 115 -21.99 -15.34 3.31
N ILE A 116 -23.01 -15.73 4.07
CA ILE A 116 -23.32 -15.12 5.37
C ILE A 116 -23.25 -16.20 6.45
N ASP A 117 -22.43 -15.96 7.47
CA ASP A 117 -22.34 -16.83 8.64
C ASP A 117 -23.46 -16.49 9.64
N TYR A 118 -24.66 -17.04 9.42
CA TYR A 118 -25.81 -16.81 10.30
C TYR A 118 -25.55 -17.24 11.75
N LEU A 119 -24.85 -18.34 11.95
CA LEU A 119 -24.46 -18.82 13.28
C LEU A 119 -23.48 -17.86 13.94
N GLY A 120 -22.53 -17.32 13.17
CA GLY A 120 -21.56 -16.32 13.63
C GLY A 120 -22.22 -15.00 13.97
N VAL A 121 -23.19 -14.54 13.17
CA VAL A 121 -23.98 -13.32 13.44
C VAL A 121 -24.79 -13.47 14.73
N VAL A 122 -25.48 -14.60 14.93
CA VAL A 122 -26.25 -14.85 16.17
C VAL A 122 -25.31 -14.90 17.37
N ARG A 123 -24.17 -15.60 17.26
CA ARG A 123 -23.15 -15.66 18.32
C ARG A 123 -22.60 -14.28 18.65
N ALA A 124 -22.26 -13.48 17.64
CA ALA A 124 -21.74 -12.13 17.81
C ALA A 124 -22.76 -11.21 18.52
N VAL A 125 -24.03 -11.26 18.12
CA VAL A 125 -25.11 -10.48 18.76
C VAL A 125 -25.28 -10.88 20.22
N LEU A 126 -25.28 -12.18 20.53
CA LEU A 126 -25.36 -12.66 21.91
C LEU A 126 -24.18 -12.17 22.76
N ILE A 127 -22.96 -12.23 22.22
CA ILE A 127 -21.75 -11.75 22.90
C ILE A 127 -21.81 -10.23 23.07
N ASP A 128 -22.19 -9.47 22.05
CA ASP A 128 -22.26 -8.00 22.11
C ASP A 128 -23.29 -7.53 23.15
N VAL A 129 -24.44 -8.23 23.26
CA VAL A 129 -25.48 -7.92 24.25
C VAL A 129 -25.06 -8.31 25.67
N LEU A 130 -24.30 -9.40 25.84
CA LEU A 130 -23.87 -9.90 27.15
C LEU A 130 -22.59 -9.23 27.68
N ALA A 131 -21.63 -8.93 26.81
CA ALA A 131 -20.32 -8.41 27.16
C ALA A 131 -20.20 -6.89 27.02
N GLY A 132 -21.19 -6.23 26.40
CA GLY A 132 -21.26 -4.76 26.27
C GLY A 132 -20.20 -4.13 25.36
N ASP A 133 -19.38 -4.93 24.68
CA ASP A 133 -18.22 -4.46 23.93
C ASP A 133 -18.25 -4.96 22.49
N LYS A 134 -18.25 -4.03 21.51
CA LYS A 134 -18.36 -4.30 20.07
C LYS A 134 -17.05 -4.84 19.50
N THR A 135 -16.71 -6.09 19.80
CA THR A 135 -15.35 -6.61 19.55
C THR A 135 -15.22 -7.47 18.28
N GLN A 136 -16.32 -8.00 17.72
CA GLN A 136 -16.30 -8.87 16.54
C GLN A 136 -16.90 -8.22 15.28
N GLY A 137 -16.17 -8.31 14.16
CA GLY A 137 -16.66 -7.91 12.86
C GLY A 137 -17.53 -9.01 12.25
N ALA A 138 -18.82 -8.74 12.01
CA ALA A 138 -19.78 -9.72 11.50
C ALA A 138 -19.74 -9.93 9.97
N SER A 139 -18.68 -9.49 9.26
CA SER A 139 -18.62 -9.58 7.79
C SER A 139 -17.68 -10.70 7.35
N THR A 140 -18.24 -11.70 6.66
CA THR A 140 -17.52 -12.87 6.11
C THR A 140 -16.57 -12.46 4.99
N ILE A 141 -15.67 -13.37 4.60
CA ILE A 141 -14.76 -13.16 3.46
C ILE A 141 -15.52 -12.81 2.17
N THR A 142 -16.63 -13.49 1.87
CA THR A 142 -17.43 -13.19 0.66
C THR A 142 -18.03 -11.79 0.71
N MET A 143 -18.55 -11.36 1.87
CA MET A 143 -19.07 -10.00 2.04
C MET A 143 -17.98 -8.95 1.84
N GLN A 144 -16.78 -9.23 2.35
CA GLN A 144 -15.64 -8.34 2.17
C GLN A 144 -15.17 -8.27 0.71
N ALA A 145 -15.12 -9.41 0.00
CA ALA A 145 -14.83 -9.45 -1.44
C ALA A 145 -15.86 -8.66 -2.24
N ALA A 146 -17.15 -8.90 -2.00
CA ALA A 146 -18.26 -8.18 -2.62
C ALA A 146 -18.14 -6.66 -2.42
N ARG A 147 -17.87 -6.25 -1.19
CA ARG A 147 -17.70 -4.83 -0.83
C ARG A 147 -16.53 -4.19 -1.56
N ASN A 148 -15.38 -4.85 -1.60
CA ASN A 148 -14.16 -4.28 -2.18
C ASN A 148 -14.17 -4.26 -3.72
N MET A 149 -14.91 -5.17 -4.35
CA MET A 149 -14.96 -5.27 -5.82
C MET A 149 -16.06 -4.42 -6.46
N PHE A 150 -17.24 -4.33 -5.83
CA PHE A 150 -18.45 -3.88 -6.53
C PHE A 150 -19.16 -2.69 -5.90
N LEU A 151 -18.78 -2.29 -4.68
CA LEU A 151 -19.49 -1.27 -3.92
C LEU A 151 -18.58 -0.10 -3.55
N THR A 152 -19.18 1.07 -3.42
CA THR A 152 -18.50 2.24 -2.82
C THR A 152 -18.33 2.02 -1.32
N LEU A 153 -17.44 2.76 -0.67
CA LEU A 153 -17.14 2.59 0.77
C LEU A 153 -18.14 3.32 1.70
N ASP A 154 -19.22 3.90 1.16
CA ASP A 154 -20.15 4.76 1.91
C ASP A 154 -20.94 3.98 2.97
N LYS A 155 -20.85 4.36 4.25
CA LYS A 155 -21.52 3.63 5.35
C LYS A 155 -23.04 3.88 5.44
N THR A 156 -23.80 3.49 4.41
CA THR A 156 -25.26 3.59 4.38
C THR A 156 -25.95 2.24 4.56
N TYR A 157 -27.16 2.22 5.12
CA TYR A 157 -27.99 1.01 5.20
C TYR A 157 -28.29 0.42 3.82
N ARG A 158 -28.48 1.30 2.82
CA ARG A 158 -28.64 0.91 1.41
C ARG A 158 -27.43 0.11 0.91
N ARG A 159 -26.20 0.58 1.14
CA ARG A 159 -24.99 -0.15 0.77
C ARG A 159 -24.91 -1.50 1.46
N LYS A 160 -25.27 -1.60 2.75
CA LYS A 160 -25.23 -2.88 3.46
C LYS A 160 -26.21 -3.91 2.88
N LEU A 161 -27.39 -3.47 2.45
CA LEU A 161 -28.32 -4.34 1.71
C LEU A 161 -27.78 -4.75 0.34
N GLN A 162 -27.14 -3.83 -0.40
CA GLN A 162 -26.45 -4.16 -1.64
C GLN A 162 -25.34 -5.21 -1.41
N GLU A 163 -24.54 -5.06 -0.36
CA GLU A 163 -23.49 -6.02 0.03
C GLU A 163 -24.07 -7.42 0.23
N THR A 164 -25.20 -7.55 0.95
CA THR A 164 -25.91 -8.81 1.13
C THR A 164 -26.33 -9.44 -0.21
N PHE A 165 -26.94 -8.67 -1.12
CA PHE A 165 -27.41 -9.21 -2.40
C PHE A 165 -26.29 -9.53 -3.39
N VAL A 166 -25.22 -8.72 -3.41
CA VAL A 166 -24.00 -9.01 -4.19
C VAL A 166 -23.32 -10.27 -3.66
N THR A 167 -23.21 -10.42 -2.34
CA THR A 167 -22.66 -11.62 -1.69
C THR A 167 -23.42 -12.87 -2.10
N TYR A 168 -24.75 -12.85 -2.01
CA TYR A 168 -25.59 -13.97 -2.44
C TYR A 168 -25.36 -14.34 -3.91
N ARG A 169 -25.25 -13.34 -4.79
CA ARG A 169 -24.97 -13.56 -6.21
C ARG A 169 -23.57 -14.11 -6.46
N MET A 170 -22.55 -13.61 -5.75
CA MET A 170 -21.19 -14.14 -5.84
C MET A 170 -21.11 -15.61 -5.43
N GLU A 171 -21.80 -16.03 -4.37
CA GLU A 171 -21.85 -17.44 -3.93
C GLU A 171 -22.54 -18.37 -4.93
N HIS A 172 -23.40 -17.84 -5.81
CA HIS A 172 -24.03 -18.63 -6.88
C HIS A 172 -23.19 -18.68 -8.16
N GLU A 173 -22.41 -17.63 -8.43
CA GLU A 173 -21.64 -17.50 -9.67
C GLU A 173 -20.22 -18.04 -9.58
N PHE A 174 -19.64 -18.04 -8.37
CA PHE A 174 -18.26 -18.44 -8.12
C PHE A 174 -18.18 -19.54 -7.08
N THR A 175 -17.22 -20.44 -7.24
CA THR A 175 -16.84 -21.41 -6.22
C THR A 175 -16.20 -20.72 -5.01
N LYS A 176 -16.19 -21.40 -3.85
CA LYS A 176 -15.53 -20.89 -2.65
C LYS A 176 -14.05 -20.58 -2.85
N GLN A 177 -13.35 -21.40 -3.63
CA GLN A 177 -11.93 -21.20 -3.93
C GLN A 177 -11.73 -19.93 -4.77
N GLU A 178 -12.57 -19.69 -5.78
CA GLU A 178 -12.54 -18.47 -6.59
C GLU A 178 -12.83 -17.23 -5.74
N ILE A 179 -13.85 -17.28 -4.87
CA ILE A 179 -14.17 -16.16 -3.97
C ILE A 179 -13.01 -15.86 -3.02
N PHE A 180 -12.39 -16.89 -2.44
CA PHE A 180 -11.24 -16.72 -1.56
C PHE A 180 -10.03 -16.14 -2.31
N GLY A 181 -9.76 -16.64 -3.52
CA GLY A 181 -8.72 -16.09 -4.40
C GLY A 181 -8.98 -14.62 -4.75
N LEU A 182 -10.21 -14.28 -5.13
CA LEU A 182 -10.61 -12.89 -5.40
C LEU A 182 -10.42 -12.00 -4.18
N TYR A 183 -10.90 -12.44 -3.01
CA TYR A 183 -10.71 -11.73 -1.74
C TYR A 183 -9.24 -11.39 -1.49
N LEU A 184 -8.36 -12.39 -1.60
CA LEU A 184 -6.93 -12.21 -1.39
C LEU A 184 -6.25 -11.36 -2.46
N ASN A 185 -6.87 -11.14 -3.62
CA ASN A 185 -6.35 -10.25 -4.67
C ASN A 185 -6.84 -8.80 -4.56
N VAL A 186 -7.97 -8.56 -3.87
CA VAL A 186 -8.62 -7.23 -3.84
C VAL A 186 -8.44 -6.51 -2.51
N ILE A 187 -8.14 -7.23 -1.43
CA ILE A 187 -8.09 -6.64 -0.10
C ILE A 187 -6.94 -5.65 0.06
N PHE A 188 -7.21 -4.54 0.72
CA PHE A 188 -6.27 -3.43 0.89
C PHE A 188 -5.41 -3.61 2.14
N PHE A 189 -4.09 -3.46 2.00
CA PHE A 189 -3.12 -3.61 3.08
C PHE A 189 -2.48 -2.28 3.53
N GLY A 190 -2.81 -1.14 2.90
CA GLY A 190 -2.10 0.12 3.12
C GLY A 190 -1.01 0.36 2.06
N GLN A 191 -0.45 1.57 2.02
CA GLN A 191 0.64 1.96 1.10
C GLN A 191 0.41 1.59 -0.38
N ARG A 192 -0.84 1.74 -0.85
CA ARG A 192 -1.29 1.38 -2.20
C ARG A 192 -1.20 -0.12 -2.54
N ALA A 193 -0.91 -1.01 -1.58
CA ALA A 193 -0.89 -2.45 -1.79
C ALA A 193 -2.31 -3.05 -1.73
N TYR A 194 -2.77 -3.59 -2.85
CA TYR A 194 -4.03 -4.33 -2.99
C TYR A 194 -3.72 -5.78 -3.38
N GLY A 195 -4.17 -6.69 -2.52
CA GLY A 195 -3.93 -8.11 -2.63
C GLY A 195 -2.69 -8.57 -1.87
N VAL A 196 -2.73 -9.82 -1.41
CA VAL A 196 -1.76 -10.42 -0.50
C VAL A 196 -0.36 -10.53 -1.13
N ALA A 197 -0.27 -10.81 -2.44
CA ALA A 197 1.00 -10.88 -3.15
C ALA A 197 1.68 -9.50 -3.24
N ALA A 198 0.92 -8.45 -3.55
CA ALA A 198 1.45 -7.09 -3.55
C ALA A 198 1.87 -6.63 -2.15
N ALA A 199 1.16 -7.06 -1.11
CA ALA A 199 1.51 -6.76 0.28
C ALA A 199 2.76 -7.52 0.74
N ALA A 200 2.92 -8.79 0.37
CA ALA A 200 4.11 -9.58 0.66
C ALA A 200 5.37 -8.95 0.04
N GLU A 201 5.29 -8.52 -1.22
CA GLU A 201 6.38 -7.77 -1.86
C GLU A 201 6.61 -6.42 -1.17
N ALA A 202 5.55 -5.64 -0.89
CA ALA A 202 5.68 -4.31 -0.31
C ALA A 202 6.26 -4.31 1.12
N PHE A 203 5.90 -5.29 1.95
CA PHE A 203 6.31 -5.33 3.37
C PHE A 203 7.56 -6.17 3.60
N PHE A 204 7.75 -7.26 2.86
CA PHE A 204 8.82 -8.23 3.11
C PHE A 204 9.77 -8.43 1.91
N GLY A 205 9.46 -7.87 0.74
CA GLY A 205 10.26 -8.08 -0.47
C GLY A 205 10.26 -9.55 -0.94
N LYS A 206 9.21 -10.31 -0.59
CA LYS A 206 9.11 -11.76 -0.81
C LYS A 206 7.90 -12.12 -1.66
N SER A 207 8.04 -13.18 -2.44
CA SER A 207 6.91 -13.89 -3.04
C SER A 207 6.18 -14.73 -1.98
N LEU A 208 4.91 -15.07 -2.23
CA LEU A 208 4.07 -15.74 -1.23
C LEU A 208 4.65 -17.07 -0.75
N ASP A 209 5.28 -17.82 -1.63
CA ASP A 209 5.94 -19.12 -1.38
C ASP A 209 7.15 -19.03 -0.45
N ARG A 210 7.70 -17.83 -0.24
CA ARG A 210 8.87 -17.59 0.62
C ARG A 210 8.50 -17.00 1.97
N LEU A 211 7.21 -16.80 2.24
CA LEU A 211 6.76 -16.27 3.52
C LEU A 211 6.87 -17.35 4.60
N ASP A 212 7.39 -16.94 5.75
CA ASP A 212 7.34 -17.76 6.96
C ASP A 212 5.99 -17.60 7.69
N VAL A 213 5.83 -18.34 8.79
CA VAL A 213 4.60 -18.36 9.58
C VAL A 213 4.32 -17.00 10.22
N ALA A 214 5.35 -16.29 10.68
CA ALA A 214 5.21 -14.99 11.32
C ALA A 214 4.78 -13.93 10.30
N GLU A 215 5.37 -13.94 9.11
CA GLU A 215 5.04 -13.04 7.99
C GLU A 215 3.62 -13.30 7.46
N ALA A 216 3.24 -14.56 7.25
CA ALA A 216 1.89 -14.93 6.82
C ALA A 216 0.83 -14.50 7.85
N ALA A 217 1.07 -14.73 9.14
CA ALA A 217 0.19 -14.29 10.23
C ALA A 217 0.13 -12.76 10.34
N THR A 218 1.24 -12.06 10.07
CA THR A 218 1.27 -10.59 10.03
C THR A 218 0.37 -10.09 8.91
N LEU A 219 0.54 -10.60 7.67
CA LEU A 219 -0.31 -10.21 6.53
C LEU A 219 -1.79 -10.44 6.83
N ALA A 220 -2.15 -11.61 7.35
CA ALA A 220 -3.54 -11.92 7.70
C ALA A 220 -4.12 -11.02 8.81
N GLY A 221 -3.27 -10.38 9.62
CA GLY A 221 -3.68 -9.45 10.67
C GLY A 221 -4.05 -8.05 10.18
N VAL A 222 -3.42 -7.61 9.09
CA VAL A 222 -3.52 -6.24 8.55
C VAL A 222 -4.94 -5.84 8.13
N PRO A 223 -5.72 -6.66 7.39
CA PRO A 223 -6.97 -6.22 6.78
C PRO A 223 -8.03 -5.67 7.73
N LYS A 224 -8.04 -6.13 9.00
CA LYS A 224 -8.97 -5.65 10.03
C LYS A 224 -8.88 -4.13 10.24
N ALA A 225 -7.68 -3.57 10.16
CA ALA A 225 -7.44 -2.13 10.23
C ALA A 225 -6.10 -1.79 9.55
N PRO A 226 -6.05 -1.65 8.21
CA PRO A 226 -4.79 -1.61 7.46
C PRO A 226 -3.86 -0.46 7.85
N SER A 227 -4.39 0.65 8.36
CA SER A 227 -3.59 1.77 8.86
C SER A 227 -3.02 1.53 10.26
N ARG A 228 -3.78 0.85 11.14
CA ARG A 228 -3.39 0.61 12.54
C ARG A 228 -2.48 -0.61 12.69
N TYR A 229 -2.75 -1.66 11.92
CA TYR A 229 -1.96 -2.90 11.95
C TYR A 229 -0.92 -2.92 10.82
N ASN A 230 -0.56 -1.76 10.29
CA ASN A 230 0.48 -1.68 9.28
C ASN A 230 1.85 -1.98 9.93
N PRO A 231 2.57 -3.02 9.50
CA PRO A 231 3.78 -3.46 10.19
C PRO A 231 4.99 -2.53 9.98
N ILE A 232 4.90 -1.56 9.05
CA ILE A 232 5.92 -0.53 8.83
C ILE A 232 5.63 0.70 9.70
N VAL A 233 4.36 1.10 9.81
CA VAL A 233 3.96 2.33 10.54
C VAL A 233 3.86 2.08 12.04
N ASP A 234 3.28 0.96 12.44
CA ASP A 234 3.10 0.58 13.85
C ASP A 234 3.47 -0.91 14.06
N PRO A 235 4.78 -1.20 14.18
CA PRO A 235 5.28 -2.56 14.37
C PRO A 235 4.75 -3.25 15.63
N GLU A 236 4.47 -2.48 16.69
CA GLU A 236 3.98 -3.01 17.96
C GLU A 236 2.52 -3.47 17.85
N ALA A 237 1.63 -2.63 17.31
CA ALA A 237 0.25 -3.01 17.07
C ALA A 237 0.15 -4.18 16.08
N ALA A 238 0.98 -4.18 15.04
CA ALA A 238 1.06 -5.29 14.09
C ALA A 238 1.54 -6.59 14.76
N SER A 239 2.54 -6.54 15.65
CA SER A 239 3.03 -7.71 16.40
C SER A 239 1.95 -8.28 17.32
N ASN A 240 1.23 -7.43 18.05
CA ASN A 240 0.09 -7.85 18.89
C ASN A 240 -1.02 -8.51 18.05
N ARG A 241 -1.29 -7.97 16.85
CA ARG A 241 -2.26 -8.55 15.93
C ARG A 241 -1.78 -9.88 15.34
N ARG A 242 -0.50 -10.00 14.99
CA ARG A 242 0.14 -11.27 14.57
C ARG A 242 -0.01 -12.34 15.65
N ALA A 243 0.25 -12.01 16.92
CA ALA A 243 0.11 -12.93 18.05
C ALA A 243 -1.31 -13.49 18.15
N TYR A 244 -2.33 -12.64 17.94
CA TYR A 244 -3.72 -13.08 17.87
C TYR A 244 -3.94 -14.10 16.74
N VAL A 245 -3.43 -13.84 15.52
CA VAL A 245 -3.59 -14.74 14.37
C VAL A 245 -2.88 -16.08 14.62
N LEU A 246 -1.64 -16.06 15.12
CA LEU A 246 -0.88 -17.27 15.45
C LEU A 246 -1.62 -18.15 16.48
N ARG A 247 -2.19 -17.52 17.52
CA ARG A 247 -3.03 -18.23 18.50
C ARG A 247 -4.22 -18.91 17.83
N ARG A 248 -4.91 -18.21 16.92
CA ARG A 248 -6.07 -18.75 16.18
C ARG A 248 -5.66 -19.89 15.25
N MET A 249 -4.54 -19.77 14.54
CA MET A 249 -4.01 -20.84 13.69
C MET A 249 -3.71 -22.10 14.51
N ARG A 250 -3.17 -21.94 15.72
CA ARG A 250 -2.95 -23.05 16.66
C ARG A 250 -4.26 -23.67 17.15
N GLU A 251 -5.24 -22.86 17.57
CA GLU A 251 -6.55 -23.34 18.04
C GLU A 251 -7.31 -24.13 16.96
N LEU A 252 -7.12 -23.78 15.69
CA LEU A 252 -7.70 -24.46 14.53
C LEU A 252 -6.84 -25.63 14.03
N GLY A 253 -5.69 -25.89 14.64
CA GLY A 253 -4.80 -27.01 14.29
C GLY A 253 -4.00 -26.82 12.99
N TYR A 254 -3.89 -25.60 12.47
CA TYR A 254 -3.08 -25.31 11.27
C TYR A 254 -1.57 -25.31 11.56
N ILE A 255 -1.19 -25.02 12.81
CA ILE A 255 0.20 -25.06 13.30
C ILE A 255 0.21 -25.63 14.72
N ASP A 256 1.34 -26.23 15.11
CA ASP A 256 1.54 -26.70 16.48
C ASP A 256 1.89 -25.54 17.45
N ALA A 257 1.90 -25.85 18.75
CA ALA A 257 2.16 -24.86 19.79
C ALA A 257 3.61 -24.31 19.77
N ALA A 258 4.59 -25.15 19.43
CA ALA A 258 5.99 -24.74 19.39
C ALA A 258 6.25 -23.79 18.20
N THR A 259 5.68 -24.11 17.04
CA THR A 259 5.72 -23.26 15.84
C THR A 259 5.04 -21.90 16.11
N ALA A 260 3.87 -21.89 16.75
CA ALA A 260 3.19 -20.65 17.11
C ALA A 260 3.99 -19.78 18.08
N GLU A 261 4.63 -20.39 19.09
CA GLU A 261 5.45 -19.65 20.05
C GLU A 261 6.74 -19.12 19.44
N ALA A 262 7.41 -19.91 18.60
CA ALA A 262 8.60 -19.51 17.86
C ALA A 262 8.31 -18.31 16.95
N ALA A 263 7.28 -18.42 16.10
CA ALA A 263 6.87 -17.36 15.19
C ALA A 263 6.46 -16.06 15.92
N ASN A 264 5.89 -16.18 17.12
CA ASN A 264 5.50 -15.01 17.91
C ASN A 264 6.71 -14.25 18.49
N LYS A 265 7.83 -14.95 18.73
CA LYS A 265 9.08 -14.36 19.24
C LYS A 265 9.93 -13.70 18.15
N GLU A 266 9.64 -13.95 16.88
CA GLU A 266 10.38 -13.35 15.78
C GLU A 266 10.19 -11.81 15.74
N PRO A 267 11.26 -11.03 15.53
CA PRO A 267 11.14 -9.58 15.43
C PRO A 267 10.32 -9.18 14.19
N MET A 268 9.68 -8.01 14.24
CA MET A 268 8.96 -7.46 13.08
C MET A 268 9.98 -6.99 12.03
N GLN A 269 10.18 -7.77 10.97
CA GLN A 269 11.15 -7.46 9.90
C GLN A 269 10.56 -6.63 8.75
N ALA A 270 9.27 -6.28 8.82
CA ALA A 270 8.59 -5.54 7.77
C ALA A 270 9.22 -4.15 7.58
N ARG A 271 9.47 -3.80 6.33
CA ARG A 271 10.02 -2.50 5.94
C ARG A 271 9.50 -2.12 4.56
N ALA A 272 9.49 -0.83 4.24
CA ALA A 272 9.00 -0.37 2.95
C ALA A 272 9.91 -0.87 1.83
N HIS A 273 9.42 -1.82 1.03
CA HIS A 273 10.08 -2.24 -0.20
C HIS A 273 9.47 -1.41 -1.35
N ALA A 274 10.23 -0.43 -1.83
CA ALA A 274 9.93 0.18 -3.12
C ALA A 274 10.12 -0.86 -4.23
N PRO A 275 9.36 -0.79 -5.34
CA PRO A 275 9.71 -1.55 -6.52
C PRO A 275 11.17 -1.21 -6.85
N LEU A 276 12.04 -2.22 -6.91
CA LEU A 276 13.39 -2.02 -7.41
C LEU A 276 13.24 -1.69 -8.90
N PHE A 277 13.35 -0.42 -9.25
CA PHE A 277 13.50 -0.03 -10.65
C PHE A 277 14.91 -0.42 -11.06
N ASP A 278 15.02 -1.34 -11.99
CA ASP A 278 16.31 -1.82 -12.47
C ASP A 278 17.04 -0.74 -13.28
N VAL A 279 16.27 0.17 -13.91
CA VAL A 279 16.80 1.23 -14.77
C VAL A 279 16.05 2.55 -14.55
N GLU A 280 16.80 3.60 -14.21
CA GLU A 280 16.27 4.95 -14.07
C GLU A 280 16.00 5.59 -15.45
N ALA A 281 14.76 5.55 -15.93
CA ALA A 281 14.34 6.22 -17.16
C ALA A 281 12.94 6.87 -17.06
N PRO A 282 12.70 7.78 -16.09
CA PRO A 282 11.37 8.31 -15.82
C PRO A 282 10.78 9.13 -16.99
N TYR A 283 11.61 9.83 -17.77
CA TYR A 283 11.15 10.51 -19.00
C TYR A 283 10.60 9.52 -20.03
N VAL A 284 11.26 8.37 -20.21
CA VAL A 284 10.80 7.31 -21.10
C VAL A 284 9.51 6.68 -20.58
N ALA A 285 9.43 6.42 -19.28
CA ALA A 285 8.22 5.89 -18.66
C ALA A 285 7.01 6.80 -18.90
N GLU A 286 7.19 8.12 -18.75
CA GLU A 286 6.14 9.09 -19.00
C GLU A 286 5.78 9.17 -20.49
N MET A 287 6.77 9.14 -21.39
CA MET A 287 6.54 9.08 -22.83
C MET A 287 5.72 7.84 -23.23
N ALA A 288 6.08 6.66 -22.69
CA ALA A 288 5.34 5.42 -22.91
C ALA A 288 3.90 5.49 -22.37
N ARG A 289 3.71 6.07 -21.18
CA ARG A 289 2.39 6.28 -20.57
C ARG A 289 1.51 7.16 -21.46
N LEU A 290 2.03 8.30 -21.91
CA LEU A 290 1.30 9.26 -22.74
C LEU A 290 0.92 8.64 -24.09
N GLU A 291 1.85 7.94 -24.75
CA GLU A 291 1.60 7.28 -26.02
C GLU A 291 0.49 6.23 -25.93
N LEU A 292 0.54 5.37 -24.90
CA LEU A 292 -0.48 4.34 -24.68
C LEU A 292 -1.83 4.95 -24.34
N ARG A 293 -1.83 5.99 -23.50
CA ARG A 293 -3.05 6.69 -23.12
C ARG A 293 -3.70 7.35 -24.34
N GLN A 294 -2.90 7.88 -25.26
CA GLN A 294 -3.41 8.47 -26.51
C GLN A 294 -4.00 7.41 -27.44
N ARG A 295 -3.35 6.25 -27.59
CA ARG A 295 -3.79 5.19 -28.52
C ARG A 295 -4.96 4.36 -28.02
N TYR A 296 -4.96 4.03 -26.73
CA TYR A 296 -5.86 3.03 -26.15
C TYR A 296 -6.75 3.59 -25.02
N GLY A 297 -6.58 4.87 -24.66
CA GLY A 297 -7.35 5.54 -23.62
C GLY A 297 -6.75 5.37 -22.20
N PRO A 298 -7.38 5.98 -21.18
CA PRO A 298 -6.84 6.02 -19.81
C PRO A 298 -6.85 4.66 -19.08
N SER A 299 -7.62 3.68 -19.56
CA SER A 299 -7.68 2.34 -18.95
C SER A 299 -6.34 1.60 -19.02
N VAL A 300 -5.41 2.00 -19.88
CA VAL A 300 -4.08 1.38 -19.96
C VAL A 300 -3.30 1.41 -18.65
N GLU A 301 -3.55 2.41 -17.81
CA GLU A 301 -2.87 2.58 -16.52
C GLU A 301 -3.37 1.56 -15.47
N THR A 302 -4.51 0.90 -15.72
CA THR A 302 -5.14 -0.07 -14.81
C THR A 302 -5.41 -1.43 -15.43
N ALA A 303 -5.17 -1.62 -16.73
CA ALA A 303 -5.41 -2.88 -17.44
C ALA A 303 -4.23 -3.87 -17.39
N GLY A 304 -3.14 -3.54 -16.68
CA GLY A 304 -2.01 -4.44 -16.48
C GLY A 304 -1.09 -4.63 -17.70
N TYR A 305 -1.11 -3.69 -18.65
CA TYR A 305 -0.22 -3.72 -19.81
C TYR A 305 1.26 -3.81 -19.40
N ARG A 306 2.02 -4.59 -20.16
CA ARG A 306 3.49 -4.68 -20.07
C ARG A 306 4.09 -4.10 -21.34
N VAL A 307 4.86 -3.04 -21.19
CA VAL A 307 5.40 -2.24 -22.30
C VAL A 307 6.88 -2.48 -22.37
N TYR A 308 7.34 -3.11 -23.45
CA TYR A 308 8.77 -3.26 -23.72
C TYR A 308 9.21 -2.14 -24.65
N THR A 309 10.06 -1.27 -24.14
CA THR A 309 10.60 -0.14 -24.90
C THR A 309 11.85 -0.54 -25.69
N THR A 310 12.34 0.36 -26.53
CA THR A 310 13.63 0.19 -27.24
C THR A 310 14.85 0.52 -26.39
N ILE A 311 14.64 1.04 -25.17
CA ILE A 311 15.72 1.50 -24.29
C ILE A 311 16.67 0.37 -23.93
N ASP A 312 17.96 0.66 -24.03
CA ASP A 312 19.04 -0.16 -23.53
C ASP A 312 19.46 0.36 -22.15
N GLY A 313 19.33 -0.46 -21.11
CA GLY A 313 19.60 -0.04 -19.73
C GLY A 313 21.03 0.46 -19.51
N ARG A 314 22.01 -0.11 -20.22
CA ARG A 314 23.42 0.33 -20.12
C ARG A 314 23.61 1.69 -20.76
N LEU A 315 23.02 1.92 -21.94
CA LEU A 315 23.08 3.23 -22.60
C LEU A 315 22.33 4.30 -21.82
N GLN A 316 21.16 3.97 -21.27
CA GLN A 316 20.38 4.88 -20.43
C GLN A 316 21.18 5.32 -19.19
N ALA A 317 21.80 4.37 -18.49
CA ALA A 317 22.63 4.71 -17.32
C ALA A 317 23.83 5.59 -17.71
N ALA A 318 24.46 5.33 -18.86
CA ALA A 318 25.52 6.18 -19.39
C ALA A 318 25.03 7.59 -19.76
N ALA A 319 23.85 7.70 -20.38
CA ALA A 319 23.21 8.96 -20.73
C ALA A 319 22.85 9.80 -19.49
N ASN A 320 22.23 9.18 -18.48
CA ASN A 320 21.91 9.86 -17.21
C ASN A 320 23.19 10.44 -16.58
N ARG A 321 24.27 9.66 -16.53
CA ARG A 321 25.56 10.11 -16.01
C ARG A 321 26.15 11.24 -16.85
N ALA A 322 26.17 11.11 -18.17
CA ALA A 322 26.75 12.11 -19.06
C ALA A 322 26.05 13.48 -18.93
N VAL A 323 24.72 13.51 -18.92
CA VAL A 323 23.94 14.74 -18.75
C VAL A 323 24.16 15.35 -17.37
N ARG A 324 24.10 14.55 -16.30
CA ARG A 324 24.28 15.04 -14.92
C ARG A 324 25.69 15.58 -14.70
N VAL A 325 26.71 14.81 -15.05
CA VAL A 325 28.11 15.23 -14.90
C VAL A 325 28.39 16.47 -15.75
N GLY A 326 27.96 16.49 -17.02
CA GLY A 326 28.17 17.64 -17.90
C GLY A 326 27.51 18.92 -17.37
N LEU A 327 26.29 18.82 -16.82
CA LEU A 327 25.60 19.95 -16.20
C LEU A 327 26.27 20.41 -14.90
N ILE A 328 26.69 19.49 -14.03
CA ILE A 328 27.44 19.83 -12.81
C ILE A 328 28.75 20.54 -13.17
N GLU A 329 29.51 20.00 -14.13
CA GLU A 329 30.76 20.62 -14.57
C GLU A 329 30.54 21.99 -15.22
N TYR A 330 29.49 22.14 -16.02
CA TYR A 330 29.09 23.44 -16.57
C TYR A 330 28.79 24.42 -15.44
N ASP A 331 27.95 24.04 -14.49
CA ASP A 331 27.55 24.89 -13.36
C ASP A 331 28.75 25.30 -12.50
N ARG A 332 29.67 24.37 -12.24
CA ARG A 332 30.93 24.63 -11.51
C ARG A 332 31.77 25.73 -12.16
N ARG A 333 31.82 25.79 -13.49
CA ARG A 333 32.56 26.84 -14.23
C ARG A 333 31.90 28.22 -14.18
N HIS A 334 30.66 28.32 -13.70
CA HIS A 334 29.92 29.58 -13.54
C HIS A 334 29.85 30.04 -12.08
N GLY A 335 30.50 29.33 -11.16
CA GLY A 335 30.67 29.72 -9.77
C GLY A 335 29.59 29.20 -8.81
N TRP A 336 29.90 29.31 -7.53
CA TRP A 336 29.07 28.93 -6.39
C TRP A 336 28.09 30.05 -6.02
N ARG A 337 26.80 29.71 -5.98
CA ARG A 337 25.69 30.62 -5.67
C ARG A 337 25.38 30.71 -4.18
N GLY A 338 25.90 29.76 -3.39
CA GLY A 338 25.66 29.70 -1.95
C GLY A 338 24.89 28.44 -1.55
N PRO A 339 24.72 28.22 -0.24
CA PRO A 339 23.98 27.07 0.27
C PRO A 339 22.50 27.14 -0.15
N ALA A 340 21.86 25.98 -0.24
CA ALA A 340 20.44 25.85 -0.55
C ALA A 340 19.54 26.42 0.56
N GLY A 341 20.03 26.42 1.80
CA GLY A 341 19.35 26.97 2.96
C GLY A 341 20.27 27.02 4.17
N HIS A 342 19.71 27.39 5.32
CA HIS A 342 20.44 27.42 6.59
C HIS A 342 19.51 26.97 7.72
N VAL A 343 20.01 26.10 8.59
CA VAL A 343 19.30 25.59 9.77
C VAL A 343 20.07 25.96 11.04
N GLU A 344 19.34 26.34 12.09
CA GLU A 344 19.94 26.65 13.38
C GLU A 344 20.29 25.36 14.12
N LEU A 345 21.59 25.08 14.25
CA LEU A 345 22.07 23.92 15.01
C LEU A 345 22.34 24.32 16.47
N PRO A 346 21.80 23.58 17.46
CA PRO A 346 21.99 23.88 18.87
C PRO A 346 23.47 23.90 19.25
N ALA A 347 23.85 24.79 20.18
CA ALA A 347 25.23 24.90 20.64
C ALA A 347 25.69 23.68 21.45
N HIS A 348 24.75 22.96 22.07
CA HIS A 348 24.97 21.77 22.89
C HIS A 348 23.91 20.71 22.57
N GLY A 349 24.31 19.43 22.56
CA GLY A 349 23.46 18.30 22.16
C GLY A 349 23.60 17.95 20.68
N GLU A 350 23.25 16.71 20.32
CA GLU A 350 23.12 16.28 18.93
C GLU A 350 21.69 16.61 18.46
N PRO A 351 21.51 17.52 17.49
CA PRO A 351 20.20 17.74 16.90
C PRO A 351 19.76 16.50 16.13
N ASP A 352 18.45 16.36 15.96
CA ASP A 352 17.91 15.38 15.02
C ASP A 352 18.21 15.86 13.59
N TYR A 353 19.31 15.39 13.03
CA TYR A 353 19.74 15.77 11.68
C TYR A 353 18.82 15.20 10.60
N ASP A 354 18.07 14.13 10.88
CA ASP A 354 17.16 13.55 9.89
C ASP A 354 15.99 14.50 9.63
N ASP A 355 15.39 15.04 10.71
CA ASP A 355 14.31 16.04 10.61
C ASP A 355 14.75 17.30 9.86
N LEU A 356 16.00 17.75 10.06
CA LEU A 356 16.53 18.97 9.42
C LEU A 356 16.82 18.79 7.91
N VAL A 357 17.14 17.57 7.48
CA VAL A 357 17.40 17.26 6.07
C VAL A 357 16.11 16.91 5.33
N ASP A 358 15.07 16.45 6.02
CA ASP A 358 13.82 15.97 5.40
C ASP A 358 13.01 17.02 4.64
N GLU A 359 13.23 18.31 4.89
CA GLU A 359 12.65 19.39 4.08
C GLU A 359 13.26 19.44 2.66
N TYR A 360 14.45 18.88 2.48
CA TYR A 360 15.20 18.89 1.23
C TYR A 360 15.16 17.50 0.58
N SER A 361 14.74 17.45 -0.68
CA SER A 361 14.72 16.21 -1.45
C SER A 361 16.05 16.00 -2.17
N ALA A 362 16.48 14.74 -2.31
CA ALA A 362 17.56 14.38 -3.21
C ALA A 362 17.16 14.68 -4.68
N ILE A 363 18.11 15.17 -5.48
CA ILE A 363 17.89 15.57 -6.87
C ILE A 363 18.92 14.86 -7.75
N GLY A 364 18.46 13.92 -8.57
CA GLY A 364 19.36 13.06 -9.35
C GLY A 364 20.37 12.34 -8.45
N ASN A 365 21.66 12.64 -8.62
CA ASN A 365 22.77 12.10 -7.80
C ASN A 365 23.24 13.06 -6.70
N LEU A 366 22.51 14.14 -6.44
CA LEU A 366 22.82 15.12 -5.41
C LEU A 366 22.05 14.80 -4.13
N SER A 367 22.77 14.60 -3.04
CA SER A 367 22.19 14.40 -1.71
C SER A 367 22.19 15.71 -0.92
N PRO A 368 21.07 16.11 -0.29
CA PRO A 368 21.08 17.21 0.64
C PRO A 368 21.90 16.84 1.87
N ALA A 369 22.63 17.83 2.40
CA ALA A 369 23.49 17.65 3.55
C ALA A 369 23.51 18.91 4.42
N VAL A 370 23.48 18.72 5.74
CA VAL A 370 23.63 19.82 6.71
C VAL A 370 25.07 19.91 7.16
N VAL A 371 25.69 21.09 7.03
CA VAL A 371 27.08 21.32 7.46
C VAL A 371 27.16 21.33 8.98
N VAL A 372 27.82 20.32 9.54
CA VAL A 372 27.97 20.11 10.99
C VAL A 372 29.13 20.93 11.56
N SER A 373 30.24 21.00 10.81
CA SER A 373 31.43 21.74 11.23
C SER A 373 32.28 22.13 10.02
N VAL A 374 32.94 23.29 10.10
CA VAL A 374 33.84 23.79 9.07
C VAL A 374 35.24 23.97 9.68
N ALA A 375 36.25 23.36 9.06
CA ALA A 375 37.66 23.52 9.38
C ALA A 375 38.33 24.44 8.35
N GLU A 376 39.65 24.64 8.41
CA GLU A 376 40.34 25.56 7.49
C GLU A 376 40.24 25.11 6.02
N LYS A 377 40.39 23.81 5.76
CA LYS A 377 40.46 23.23 4.40
C LYS A 377 39.51 22.06 4.20
N SER A 378 38.55 21.88 5.09
CA SER A 378 37.54 20.82 4.98
C SER A 378 36.27 21.21 5.71
N ALA A 379 35.19 20.49 5.43
CA ALA A 379 33.94 20.56 6.17
C ALA A 379 33.42 19.16 6.44
N ARG A 380 32.65 19.00 7.52
CA ARG A 380 31.85 17.80 7.76
C ARG A 380 30.39 18.14 7.57
N ALA A 381 29.67 17.28 6.85
CA ALA A 381 28.25 17.44 6.59
C ALA A 381 27.52 16.14 6.92
N TYR A 382 26.28 16.23 7.36
CA TYR A 382 25.43 15.07 7.62
C TYR A 382 24.55 14.79 6.40
N VAL A 383 24.58 13.55 5.91
CA VAL A 383 23.73 13.02 4.85
C VAL A 383 22.89 11.89 5.44
N LYS A 384 21.56 11.99 5.38
CA LYS A 384 20.63 11.04 6.01
C LYS A 384 20.94 9.56 5.74
N SER A 385 21.35 9.21 4.51
CA SER A 385 21.65 7.82 4.14
C SER A 385 23.05 7.33 4.53
N LEU A 386 23.99 8.23 4.81
CA LEU A 386 25.42 7.90 5.01
C LEU A 386 25.96 8.36 6.37
N GLY A 387 25.18 9.10 7.14
CA GLY A 387 25.63 9.77 8.36
C GLY A 387 26.56 10.95 8.04
N THR A 388 27.57 11.15 8.88
CA THR A 388 28.51 12.27 8.69
C THR A 388 29.56 11.92 7.63
N VAL A 389 29.63 12.76 6.59
CA VAL A 389 30.60 12.70 5.49
C VAL A 389 31.60 13.86 5.57
N GLN A 390 32.79 13.66 5.02
CA GLN A 390 33.86 14.65 4.95
C GLN A 390 33.96 15.24 3.54
N ILE A 391 33.95 16.57 3.45
CA ILE A 391 34.22 17.32 2.23
C ILE A 391 35.64 17.89 2.34
N ASP A 392 36.57 17.31 1.60
CA ASP A 392 37.96 17.75 1.54
C ASP A 392 38.14 19.00 0.67
N TRP A 393 39.31 19.63 0.73
CA TRP A 393 39.59 20.87 -0.01
C TRP A 393 39.35 20.72 -1.51
N ASP A 394 39.73 19.59 -2.10
CA ASP A 394 39.51 19.30 -3.52
C ASP A 394 38.01 19.26 -3.88
N GLY A 395 37.15 18.93 -2.92
CA GLY A 395 35.70 18.96 -3.04
C GLY A 395 35.08 20.35 -2.84
N LEU A 396 35.83 21.34 -2.34
CA LEU A 396 35.38 22.69 -2.00
C LEU A 396 36.03 23.79 -2.83
N SER A 397 37.27 23.60 -3.30
CA SER A 397 38.10 24.65 -3.88
C SER A 397 37.54 25.24 -5.17
N TRP A 398 36.65 24.50 -5.86
CA TRP A 398 35.95 24.98 -7.05
C TRP A 398 34.89 26.06 -6.74
N ALA A 399 34.47 26.20 -5.47
CA ALA A 399 33.33 27.01 -5.06
C ALA A 399 33.64 28.52 -4.98
N HIS A 400 34.13 29.06 -6.10
CA HIS A 400 34.33 30.48 -6.31
C HIS A 400 32.98 31.19 -6.31
N ARG A 401 32.77 32.17 -5.41
CA ARG A 401 31.48 32.86 -5.32
C ARG A 401 31.10 33.50 -6.66
N GLN A 402 29.90 33.20 -7.16
CA GLN A 402 29.41 33.70 -8.44
C GLN A 402 29.21 35.22 -8.40
N GLN A 403 29.61 35.88 -9.49
CA GLN A 403 29.43 37.31 -9.69
C GLN A 403 28.15 37.60 -10.50
N ARG A 404 27.69 38.87 -10.52
CA ARG A 404 26.43 39.27 -11.17
C ARG A 404 26.33 38.95 -12.67
N ASN A 405 27.46 38.80 -13.34
CA ASN A 405 27.60 38.44 -14.75
C ASN A 405 27.82 36.93 -14.96
N GLU A 406 27.45 36.10 -13.96
CA GLU A 406 27.55 34.63 -13.99
C GLU A 406 28.98 34.10 -14.14
N THR A 407 29.99 34.93 -13.86
CA THR A 407 31.39 34.48 -13.84
C THR A 407 31.86 34.13 -12.43
N PRO A 408 32.78 33.16 -12.27
CA PRO A 408 33.42 32.87 -10.99
C PRO A 408 34.21 34.06 -10.45
N GLY A 409 34.07 34.35 -9.16
CA GLY A 409 34.94 35.27 -8.44
C GLY A 409 36.34 34.70 -8.15
N PRO A 410 37.13 35.36 -7.28
CA PRO A 410 38.41 34.83 -6.82
C PRO A 410 38.26 33.46 -6.14
N PRO A 411 39.28 32.58 -6.20
CA PRO A 411 39.25 31.30 -5.51
C PRO A 411 39.12 31.48 -4.00
N PRO A 412 38.29 30.66 -3.32
CA PRO A 412 38.23 30.67 -1.87
C PRO A 412 39.58 30.28 -1.27
N LYS A 413 39.97 30.94 -0.19
CA LYS A 413 41.24 30.64 0.52
C LYS A 413 41.07 29.59 1.61
N ASP A 414 39.88 29.45 2.15
CA ASP A 414 39.55 28.54 3.25
C ASP A 414 38.08 28.12 3.14
N ALA A 415 37.70 27.04 3.83
CA ALA A 415 36.34 26.50 3.73
C ALA A 415 35.29 27.42 4.36
N SER A 416 35.67 28.30 5.31
CA SER A 416 34.74 29.24 5.95
C SER A 416 34.28 30.37 5.03
N GLN A 417 35.01 30.62 3.93
CA GLN A 417 34.56 31.52 2.86
C GLN A 417 33.47 30.90 1.97
N VAL A 418 33.29 29.57 2.03
CA VAL A 418 32.35 28.82 1.21
C VAL A 418 31.14 28.36 2.01
N LEU A 419 31.38 27.82 3.21
CA LEU A 419 30.39 27.14 4.05
C LEU A 419 30.42 27.67 5.49
N SER A 420 29.27 27.63 6.12
CA SER A 420 29.07 27.89 7.55
C SER A 420 28.39 26.69 8.23
N ARG A 421 28.62 26.53 9.53
CA ARG A 421 27.87 25.54 10.33
C ARG A 421 26.38 25.86 10.27
N GLY A 422 25.56 24.85 9.96
CA GLY A 422 24.12 24.99 9.76
C GLY A 422 23.71 25.18 8.30
N ASP A 423 24.65 25.40 7.38
CA ASP A 423 24.30 25.50 5.96
C ASP A 423 23.75 24.18 5.44
N VAL A 424 22.68 24.26 4.65
CA VAL A 424 22.16 23.12 3.88
C VAL A 424 22.73 23.21 2.47
N VAL A 425 23.45 22.17 2.06
CA VAL A 425 24.12 22.10 0.76
C VAL A 425 23.77 20.81 0.05
N TYR A 426 24.10 20.73 -1.24
CA TYR A 426 24.06 19.49 -1.98
C TYR A 426 25.47 18.91 -2.12
N VAL A 427 25.58 17.59 -2.00
CA VAL A 427 26.85 16.88 -2.15
C VAL A 427 26.70 15.67 -3.06
N VAL A 428 27.80 15.29 -3.69
CA VAL A 428 27.98 13.95 -4.25
C VAL A 428 28.87 13.19 -3.29
N ALA A 429 28.30 12.21 -2.57
CA ALA A 429 28.99 11.44 -1.55
C ALA A 429 29.18 9.98 -1.97
N ASP A 430 30.28 9.37 -1.54
CA ASP A 430 30.55 7.95 -1.69
C ASP A 430 30.31 7.17 -0.39
N ALA A 431 30.26 5.84 -0.51
CA ALA A 431 30.07 4.95 0.63
C ALA A 431 31.27 4.90 1.59
N ALA A 432 32.42 5.46 1.20
CA ALA A 432 33.60 5.57 2.06
C ALA A 432 33.55 6.80 2.97
N GLY A 433 32.51 7.64 2.84
CA GLY A 433 32.32 8.83 3.66
C GLY A 433 33.00 10.08 3.11
N HIS A 434 33.53 10.04 1.88
CA HIS A 434 34.02 11.24 1.19
C HIS A 434 32.89 11.87 0.38
N ALA A 435 32.89 13.20 0.34
CA ALA A 435 31.89 13.97 -0.36
C ALA A 435 32.52 15.15 -1.11
N GLN A 436 31.89 15.54 -2.23
CA GLN A 436 32.21 16.75 -2.97
C GLN A 436 31.04 17.72 -2.89
N LEU A 437 31.33 19.00 -2.68
CA LEU A 437 30.32 20.05 -2.78
C LEU A 437 29.79 20.09 -4.21
N ALA A 438 28.47 20.15 -4.32
CA ALA A 438 27.76 20.28 -5.56
C ALA A 438 26.63 21.30 -5.40
N GLN A 439 26.14 21.76 -6.55
CA GLN A 439 25.04 22.70 -6.63
C GLN A 439 24.05 22.17 -7.64
N ILE A 440 22.76 22.44 -7.42
CA ILE A 440 21.73 22.13 -8.41
C ILE A 440 22.00 23.01 -9.65
N PRO A 441 22.25 22.44 -10.84
CA PRO A 441 22.48 23.22 -12.03
C PRO A 441 21.24 24.02 -12.43
N GLU A 442 21.40 25.34 -12.66
CA GLU A 442 20.33 26.17 -13.24
C GLU A 442 20.20 25.90 -14.74
N ALA A 443 21.34 25.70 -15.42
CA ALA A 443 21.38 25.25 -16.79
C ALA A 443 20.75 23.87 -16.96
N GLN A 444 20.23 23.61 -18.14
CA GLN A 444 19.53 22.37 -18.46
C GLN A 444 20.08 21.77 -19.75
N SER A 445 19.96 20.46 -19.87
CA SER A 445 20.47 19.70 -21.00
C SER A 445 19.58 18.47 -21.22
N ALA A 446 19.62 17.95 -22.43
CA ALA A 446 18.95 16.72 -22.81
C ALA A 446 19.86 15.91 -23.71
N LEU A 447 19.61 14.61 -23.77
CA LEU A 447 20.33 13.67 -24.62
C LEU A 447 19.36 12.65 -25.18
N VAL A 448 19.43 12.45 -26.49
CA VAL A 448 18.75 11.34 -27.19
C VAL A 448 19.77 10.55 -27.99
N ALA A 449 19.72 9.23 -27.87
CA ALA A 449 20.54 8.30 -28.66
C ALA A 449 19.60 7.39 -29.47
N LEU A 450 19.80 7.36 -30.79
CA LEU A 450 18.98 6.63 -31.75
C LEU A 450 19.83 5.58 -32.46
N ASP A 451 19.25 4.41 -32.74
CA ASP A 451 19.82 3.46 -33.69
C ASP A 451 19.57 3.97 -35.12
N PRO A 452 20.62 4.21 -35.93
CA PRO A 452 20.46 4.76 -37.27
C PRO A 452 19.81 3.79 -38.27
N ASN A 453 19.72 2.49 -37.95
CA ASN A 453 19.18 1.49 -38.88
C ASN A 453 17.65 1.47 -38.89
N ASP A 454 17.02 1.72 -37.74
CA ASP A 454 15.56 1.58 -37.56
C ASP A 454 14.89 2.73 -36.80
N GLY A 455 15.68 3.70 -36.30
CA GLY A 455 15.18 4.83 -35.52
C GLY A 455 14.85 4.50 -34.06
N SER A 456 15.20 3.30 -33.57
CA SER A 456 14.96 2.89 -32.18
C SER A 456 15.66 3.82 -31.19
N ILE A 457 14.93 4.35 -30.21
CA ILE A 457 15.53 5.14 -29.11
C ILE A 457 16.25 4.19 -28.15
N GLY A 458 17.58 4.29 -28.09
CA GLY A 458 18.43 3.49 -27.19
C GLY A 458 18.62 4.10 -25.81
N ALA A 459 18.60 5.43 -25.70
CA ALA A 459 18.62 6.18 -24.44
C ALA A 459 17.97 7.56 -24.62
N LEU A 460 17.29 8.05 -23.57
CA LEU A 460 16.67 9.38 -23.58
C LEU A 460 16.71 10.00 -22.18
N VAL A 461 17.17 11.25 -22.11
CA VAL A 461 17.23 12.07 -20.90
C VAL A 461 16.69 13.45 -21.24
N GLY A 462 15.60 13.86 -20.60
CA GLY A 462 14.94 15.15 -20.86
C GLY A 462 15.44 16.32 -19.99
N GLY A 463 16.28 16.05 -18.99
CA GLY A 463 16.72 17.02 -17.99
C GLY A 463 17.64 16.44 -16.93
N PHE A 464 18.11 17.29 -16.01
CA PHE A 464 18.98 16.87 -14.89
C PHE A 464 18.28 15.86 -13.96
N ASP A 465 17.03 16.15 -13.63
CA ASP A 465 16.21 15.37 -12.72
C ASP A 465 14.72 15.50 -13.10
N TYR A 466 14.06 14.36 -13.25
CA TYR A 466 12.65 14.30 -13.67
C TYR A 466 11.68 14.80 -12.60
N PHE A 467 11.98 14.54 -11.33
CA PHE A 467 11.08 14.86 -10.23
C PHE A 467 11.05 16.36 -9.94
N THR A 468 12.16 17.04 -10.20
CA THR A 468 12.28 18.50 -10.17
C THR A 468 11.62 19.14 -11.40
N ASN A 469 11.87 18.58 -12.60
CA ASN A 469 11.27 19.09 -13.82
C ASN A 469 10.88 17.95 -14.78
N LYS A 470 9.57 17.73 -14.89
CA LYS A 470 8.97 16.67 -15.72
C LYS A 470 8.99 16.99 -17.22
N TYR A 471 9.34 18.22 -17.61
CA TYR A 471 9.42 18.60 -19.02
C TYR A 471 10.55 17.84 -19.72
N ASN A 472 10.20 17.15 -20.80
CA ASN A 472 11.14 16.46 -21.68
C ASN A 472 11.57 17.44 -22.79
N ARG A 473 12.78 17.98 -22.70
CA ARG A 473 13.37 18.94 -23.67
C ARG A 473 13.79 18.23 -24.95
#